data_AF-A0A1L3ES49-F1
#
_entry.id   AF-A0A1L3ES49-F1
#
_cell.length_a   1.000
_cell.length_b   1.000
_cell.length_c   1.000
_cell.angle_alpha   90.00
_cell.angle_beta   90.00
_cell.angle_gamma   90.00
#
_symmetry.space_group_name_H-M   'P 1'
#
loop_
_entity.id
_entity.type
_entity.pdbx_description
1 polymer ?
#
loop_
_entity_poly.entity_id
_entity_poly.type
_entity_poly.pdbx_seq_one_letter_code
_entity_poly.pdbx_strand_id
1 'polypeptide(L)' 'MLDTIEMLEAIGSDASLRYASTVELTNVLEKAQASAAFTAAVASGDTSRLDQEFDGRKMYAPQAVQTFLASDPD' A
#
# COMPACT_ATOMS: atom_id res chain seq x y z
N MET A 1 18.51 -11.00 -5.31
CA MET A 1 17.58 -10.54 -4.28
C MET A 1 17.17 -9.15 -4.70
N LEU A 2 15.91 -8.94 -5.08
CA LEU A 2 15.44 -7.60 -5.43
C LEU A 2 15.56 -6.75 -4.16
N ASP A 3 16.28 -5.63 -4.24
CA ASP A 3 16.41 -4.72 -3.12
C ASP A 3 15.00 -4.22 -2.74
N THR A 4 14.66 -4.26 -1.46
CA THR A 4 13.34 -3.87 -0.97
C THR A 4 12.97 -2.44 -1.38
N ILE A 5 13.96 -1.60 -1.69
CA ILE A 5 13.80 -0.26 -2.25
C ILE A 5 13.29 -0.29 -3.70
N GLU A 6 13.87 -1.11 -4.59
CA GLU A 6 13.40 -1.21 -5.98
C GLU A 6 11.97 -1.74 -6.05
N MET A 7 11.62 -2.66 -5.14
CA MET A 7 10.26 -3.17 -5.03
C MET A 7 9.26 -2.10 -4.56
N LEU A 8 9.63 -1.28 -3.58
CA LEU A 8 8.80 -0.16 -3.12
C LEU A 8 8.68 0.95 -4.18
N GLU A 9 9.74 1.21 -4.95
CA GLU A 9 9.73 2.17 -6.05
C GLU A 9 8.86 1.70 -7.21
N ALA A 10 8.88 0.40 -7.55
CA ALA A 10 7.99 -0.18 -8.55
C ALA A 10 6.51 -0.09 -8.14
N ILE A 11 6.19 -0.38 -6.87
CA ILE A 11 4.83 -0.24 -6.32
C ILE A 11 4.40 1.24 -6.30
N GLY A 12 5.31 2.15 -5.94
CA GLY A 12 5.03 3.59 -5.88
C GLY A 12 4.88 4.25 -7.24
N SER A 13 5.63 3.77 -8.24
CA SER A 13 5.65 4.27 -9.62
C SER A 13 4.49 3.77 -10.45
N ASP A 14 3.93 2.59 -10.14
CA ASP A 14 2.71 2.11 -10.76
C ASP A 14 1.47 2.79 -10.14
N ALA A 15 1.28 4.05 -10.50
CA ALA A 15 0.13 4.85 -10.08
C ALA A 15 -1.21 4.31 -10.61
N SER A 16 -1.20 3.35 -11.56
CA SER A 16 -2.43 2.72 -12.05
C SER A 16 -3.14 1.96 -10.94
N LEU A 17 -2.40 1.40 -9.98
CA LEU A 17 -2.95 0.69 -8.81
C LEU A 17 -3.76 1.60 -7.89
N ARG A 18 -3.53 2.93 -7.91
CA ARG A 18 -4.32 3.89 -7.12
C ARG A 18 -5.74 4.06 -7.65
N TYR A 19 -5.94 3.80 -8.95
CA TYR A 19 -7.22 3.93 -9.63
C TYR A 19 -7.79 2.59 -10.08
N ALA A 20 -7.06 1.49 -9.87
CA ALA A 20 -7.49 0.15 -10.18
C ALA A 20 -8.73 -0.20 -9.36
N SER A 21 -9.69 -0.86 -10.00
CA SER A 21 -10.87 -1.36 -9.31
C SER A 21 -10.48 -2.41 -8.27
N THR A 22 -11.32 -2.60 -7.25
CA THR A 22 -11.14 -3.65 -6.25
C THR A 22 -10.93 -5.03 -6.86
N VAL A 23 -11.63 -5.32 -7.97
CA VAL A 23 -11.53 -6.59 -8.70
C VAL A 23 -10.16 -6.75 -9.36
N GLU A 24 -9.67 -5.70 -10.01
CA GLU A 24 -8.34 -5.71 -10.63
C GLU A 24 -7.23 -5.87 -9.58
N LEU A 25 -7.33 -5.14 -8.45
CA LEU A 25 -6.40 -5.26 -7.35
C LEU A 25 -6.39 -6.66 -6.74
N THR A 26 -7.57 -7.27 -6.53
CA THR A 26 -7.69 -8.64 -6.01
C THR A 26 -7.01 -9.64 -6.94
N ASN A 27 -7.24 -9.53 -8.26
CA ASN A 27 -6.60 -10.40 -9.26
C ASN A 27 -5.08 -10.26 -9.31
N VAL A 28 -4.56 -9.02 -9.17
CA VAL A 28 -3.12 -8.76 -9.13
C VAL A 28 -2.50 -9.39 -7.88
N LEU A 29 -3.16 -9.26 -6.73
CA LEU A 29 -2.70 -9.82 -5.45
C LEU A 29 -2.70 -11.35 -5.46
N GLU A 30 -3.71 -11.97 -6.04
CA GLU A 30 -3.75 -13.43 -6.22
C GLU A 30 -2.58 -13.92 -7.10
N LYS A 31 -2.30 -13.23 -8.22
CA LYS A 31 -1.16 -13.55 -9.10
C LYS A 31 0.19 -13.35 -8.41
N ALA A 32 0.29 -12.35 -7.53
CA ALA A 32 1.48 -12.07 -6.74
C ALA A 32 1.65 -13.02 -5.54
N GLN A 33 0.74 -13.99 -5.37
CA GLN A 33 0.70 -14.90 -4.20
C GLN A 33 0.68 -14.15 -2.86
N ALA A 34 -0.07 -13.04 -2.81
CA ALA A 34 -0.33 -12.32 -1.58
C ALA A 34 -1.05 -13.20 -0.54
N SER A 35 -0.93 -12.84 0.74
CA SER A 35 -1.62 -13.57 1.81
C SER A 35 -3.14 -13.46 1.67
N ALA A 36 -3.84 -14.51 2.10
CA ALA A 36 -5.30 -14.56 2.02
C ALA A 36 -5.97 -13.43 2.83
N ALA A 37 -5.36 -12.99 3.94
CA ALA A 37 -5.87 -11.86 4.70
C ALA A 37 -5.73 -10.56 3.92
N PHE A 38 -4.61 -10.36 3.20
CA PHE A 38 -4.38 -9.16 2.40
C PHE A 38 -5.33 -9.07 1.20
N THR A 39 -5.51 -10.18 0.48
CA THR A 39 -6.49 -10.26 -0.61
C THR A 39 -7.92 -9.99 -0.11
N ALA A 40 -8.30 -10.55 1.04
CA ALA A 40 -9.62 -10.31 1.64
C ALA A 40 -9.82 -8.86 2.09
N ALA A 41 -8.79 -8.23 2.65
CA ALA A 41 -8.84 -6.84 3.08
C ALA A 41 -9.03 -5.88 1.89
N VAL A 42 -8.36 -6.15 0.77
CA VAL A 42 -8.54 -5.37 -0.46
C VAL A 42 -9.94 -5.59 -1.07
N ALA A 43 -10.43 -6.82 -1.06
CA ALA A 43 -11.75 -7.14 -1.62
C ALA A 43 -12.93 -6.56 -0.83
N SER A 44 -12.81 -6.49 0.50
CA SER A 44 -13.91 -6.11 1.41
C SER A 44 -13.74 -4.75 2.08
N GLY A 45 -12.53 -4.20 2.12
CA GLY A 45 -12.17 -3.04 2.94
C GLY A 45 -11.97 -3.36 4.44
N ASP A 46 -12.17 -4.60 4.88
CA ASP A 46 -12.01 -5.00 6.28
C ASP A 46 -10.57 -5.46 6.58
N THR A 47 -9.87 -4.71 7.45
CA THR A 47 -8.48 -4.96 7.81
C THR A 47 -8.30 -5.86 9.03
N SER A 48 -9.38 -6.30 9.70
CA SER A 48 -9.31 -7.05 10.96
C SER A 48 -8.48 -8.35 10.85
N ARG A 49 -8.60 -9.05 9.72
CA ARG A 49 -7.79 -10.26 9.44
C ARG A 49 -6.32 -9.93 9.22
N LEU A 50 -6.05 -8.77 8.63
CA LEU A 50 -4.70 -8.27 8.43
C LEU A 50 -4.03 -7.96 9.77
N ASP A 51 -4.77 -7.31 10.66
CA ASP A 51 -4.29 -6.97 12.00
C ASP A 51 -3.91 -8.23 12.80
N GLN A 52 -4.70 -9.30 12.65
CA GLN A 52 -4.38 -10.60 13.25
C GLN A 52 -3.11 -11.22 12.65
N GLU A 53 -2.93 -11.14 11.32
CA GLU A 53 -1.73 -11.64 10.64
C GLU A 53 -0.46 -10.91 11.09
N PHE A 54 -0.56 -9.62 11.40
CA PHE A 54 0.55 -8.81 11.91
C PHE A 54 0.77 -8.91 13.44
N ASP A 55 0.05 -9.79 14.13
CA ASP A 55 0.07 -9.93 15.59
C ASP A 55 -0.28 -8.62 16.32
N GLY A 56 -1.23 -7.86 15.78
CA GLY A 56 -1.67 -6.57 16.33
C GLY A 56 -0.63 -5.45 16.27
N ARG A 57 0.48 -5.64 15.52
CA ARG A 57 1.46 -4.56 15.30
C ARG A 57 0.81 -3.41 14.53
N LYS A 58 0.63 -2.28 15.21
CA LYS A 58 0.17 -1.04 14.59
C LYS A 58 1.21 -0.53 13.59
N MET A 59 0.86 -0.52 12.31
CA MET A 59 1.63 0.22 11.31
C MET A 59 1.25 1.70 11.40
N TYR A 60 2.11 2.49 12.04
CA TYR A 60 1.94 3.94 12.02
C TYR A 60 2.26 4.45 10.63
N ALA A 61 1.38 5.29 10.08
CA ALA A 61 1.68 5.98 8.84
C ALA A 61 3.00 6.76 9.00
N PRO A 62 3.92 6.71 8.03
CA PRO A 62 5.09 7.56 8.05
C PRO A 62 4.64 9.01 8.15
N GLN A 63 5.32 9.81 8.98
CA GLN A 63 5.03 11.24 9.08
C GLN A 63 5.35 11.92 7.74
N ALA A 64 4.31 12.15 6.94
CA ALA A 64 4.40 12.92 5.71
C ALA A 64 3.99 14.37 5.99
N VAL A 65 4.89 15.17 6.55
CA VAL A 65 4.73 16.63 6.56
C VAL A 65 5.24 17.15 5.22
N GLN A 66 4.33 17.57 4.34
CA GLN A 66 4.68 18.44 3.23
C GLN A 66 4.58 19.89 3.70
N THR A 67 5.68 20.45 4.20
CA THR A 67 5.78 21.90 4.37
C THR A 67 6.08 22.52 3.01
N PHE A 68 5.08 23.14 2.40
CA PHE A 68 5.29 24.00 1.24
C PHE A 68 5.94 25.29 1.76
N LEU A 69 7.25 25.42 1.60
CA LEU A 69 7.95 26.70 1.78
C LEU A 69 7.60 27.57 0.57
N ALA A 70 6.51 28.32 0.67
CA ALA A 70 6.29 29.46 -0.20
C ALA A 70 7.38 30.49 0.15
N SER A 71 8.43 30.56 -0.69
CA SER A 71 9.35 31.69 -0.65
C SER A 71 8.57 32.92 -1.08
N ASP A 72 8.32 33.84 -0.14
CA ASP A 72 7.79 35.17 -0.47
C ASP A 72 8.77 35.88 -1.42
N PRO A 73 8.29 36.48 -2.53
CA PRO A 73 9.09 37.37 -3.35
C PRO A 73 9.11 38.79 -2.75
N ASP A 74 10.30 39.27 -2.36
CA ASP A 74 10.62 40.70 -2.20
C ASP A 74 11.23 41.26 -3.50
#